data_AF-A0A561W3E0-F1
#
_entry.id   AF-A0A561W3E0-F1
#
_cell.length_a   1.000
_cell.length_b   1.000
_cell.length_c   1.000
_cell.angle_alpha   90.00
_cell.angle_beta   90.00
_cell.angle_gamma   90.00
#
_symmetry.space_group_name_H-M   'P 1'
#
loop_
_entity.id
_entity.type
_entity.pdbx_description
1 polymer ?
#
loop_
_entity_poly.entity_id
_entity_poly.type
_entity_poly.pdbx_seq_one_letter_code
_entity_poly.pdbx_strand_id
1 'polypeptide(L)'
;MNQPVTSETYTAQLRRLAELTARVAEQRAEAHTWYERQCEAADRAVAEAAAQLQDAEMELVAAREQQERVDAEVAHLWQQARSRLGVRRLGGPPAPANGVAATDPVPMLAKVRDLLDRAGQPGELPSSVNPLLVLCGVAGAVLAYGLGAGARALGVGYGGDLAVGMPVLALVVTLLGPLIGLAPARMLADRRHAMLGPRPIIVVLGAGVITTVLLLTLGR
;
A
#
# COMPACT_ATOMS: atom_id res chain seq x y z
N MET A 1 -30.72 111.10 -14.45
CA MET A 1 -29.35 111.59 -14.18
C MET A 1 -28.47 110.36 -14.04
N ASN A 2 -27.96 109.89 -15.18
CA ASN A 2 -27.21 108.63 -15.28
C ASN A 2 -25.75 108.92 -14.96
N GLN A 3 -25.24 108.39 -13.86
CA GLN A 3 -23.80 108.36 -13.62
C GLN A 3 -23.16 107.39 -14.63
N PRO A 4 -22.08 107.78 -15.31
CA PRO A 4 -21.35 106.87 -16.19
C PRO A 4 -20.63 105.83 -15.33
N VAL A 5 -20.98 104.56 -15.52
CA VAL A 5 -20.20 103.43 -15.01
C VAL A 5 -18.80 103.55 -15.58
N THR A 6 -17.82 103.83 -14.73
CA THR A 6 -16.44 104.10 -15.13
C THR A 6 -15.86 102.89 -15.85
N SER A 7 -15.23 103.12 -17.00
CA SER A 7 -14.67 102.11 -17.92
C SER A 7 -13.57 101.23 -17.31
N GLU A 8 -13.11 101.58 -16.11
CA GLU A 8 -12.28 100.78 -15.20
C GLU A 8 -12.98 99.49 -14.74
N THR A 9 -14.31 99.40 -14.89
CA THR A 9 -15.15 98.39 -14.24
C THR A 9 -15.50 97.19 -15.12
N TYR A 10 -15.31 97.24 -16.46
CA TYR A 10 -15.70 96.12 -17.36
C TYR A 10 -14.51 95.29 -17.85
N THR A 11 -13.46 95.95 -18.35
CA THR A 11 -12.24 95.28 -18.84
C THR A 11 -11.47 94.59 -17.72
N ALA A 12 -11.46 95.17 -16.51
CA ALA A 12 -10.90 94.54 -15.32
C ALA A 12 -11.67 93.28 -14.91
N GLN A 13 -13.01 93.29 -15.02
CA GLN A 13 -13.85 92.12 -14.73
C GLN A 13 -13.67 91.02 -15.77
N LEU A 14 -13.56 91.38 -17.05
CA LEU A 14 -13.22 90.41 -18.10
C LEU A 14 -11.85 89.77 -17.87
N ARG A 15 -10.84 90.55 -17.47
CA ARG A 15 -9.51 90.01 -17.13
C ARG A 15 -9.57 89.07 -15.92
N ARG A 16 -10.34 89.44 -14.89
CA ARG A 16 -10.53 88.61 -13.69
C ARG A 16 -11.28 87.31 -14.00
N LEU A 17 -12.28 87.37 -14.88
CA LEU A 17 -13.02 86.19 -15.33
C LEU A 17 -12.14 85.29 -16.20
N ALA A 18 -11.31 85.86 -17.07
CA ALA A 18 -10.31 85.10 -17.84
C ALA A 18 -9.29 84.41 -16.92
N GLU A 19 -8.81 85.09 -15.87
CA GLU A 19 -7.89 84.51 -14.90
C GLU A 19 -8.54 83.39 -14.08
N LEU A 20 -9.79 83.59 -13.62
CA LEU A 20 -10.54 82.57 -12.89
C LEU A 20 -10.83 81.34 -13.76
N THR A 21 -11.21 81.55 -15.03
CA THR A 21 -11.45 80.43 -15.96
C THR A 21 -10.16 79.67 -16.29
N ALA A 22 -9.02 80.36 -16.40
CA ALA A 22 -7.71 79.73 -16.55
C ALA A 22 -7.36 78.87 -15.33
N ARG A 23 -7.53 79.40 -14.11
CA ARG A 23 -7.27 78.65 -12.86
C ARG A 23 -8.19 77.42 -12.72
N VAL A 24 -9.47 77.55 -13.08
CA VAL A 24 -10.40 76.41 -13.08
C VAL A 24 -10.01 75.35 -14.11
N ALA A 25 -9.52 75.75 -15.28
CA ALA A 25 -9.02 74.82 -16.29
C ALA A 25 -7.78 74.06 -15.80
N GLU A 26 -6.85 74.76 -15.14
CA GLU A 26 -5.66 74.16 -14.53
C GLU A 26 -6.03 73.16 -13.41
N GLN A 27 -6.90 73.56 -12.48
CA GLN A 27 -7.39 72.66 -11.41
C GLN A 27 -8.10 71.43 -11.96
N ARG A 28 -8.86 71.58 -13.06
CA ARG A 28 -9.47 70.42 -13.74
C ARG A 28 -8.41 69.52 -14.35
N ALA A 29 -7.41 70.07 -15.03
CA ALA A 29 -6.33 69.27 -15.62
C ALA A 29 -5.55 68.50 -14.54
N GLU A 30 -5.25 69.14 -13.40
CA GLU A 30 -4.62 68.50 -12.25
C GLU A 30 -5.48 67.36 -11.69
N ALA A 31 -6.79 67.58 -11.54
CA ALA A 31 -7.71 66.56 -11.05
C ALA A 31 -7.80 65.36 -12.00
N HIS A 32 -7.83 65.59 -13.32
CA HIS A 32 -7.80 64.50 -14.31
C HIS A 32 -6.49 63.71 -14.24
N THR A 33 -5.36 64.42 -14.22
CA THR A 33 -4.02 63.80 -14.12
C THR A 33 -3.84 63.03 -12.81
N TRP A 34 -4.44 63.50 -11.71
CA TRP A 34 -4.44 62.78 -10.44
C TRP A 34 -5.31 61.52 -10.51
N TYR A 35 -6.52 61.63 -11.07
CA TYR A 35 -7.44 60.50 -11.21
C TYR A 35 -6.85 59.40 -12.12
N GLU A 36 -6.28 59.77 -13.26
CA GLU A 36 -5.59 58.84 -14.16
C GLU A 36 -4.49 58.07 -13.44
N ARG A 37 -3.64 58.77 -12.66
CA ARG A 37 -2.61 58.12 -11.85
C ARG A 37 -3.16 57.17 -10.79
N GLN A 38 -4.32 57.49 -10.21
CA GLN A 38 -4.98 56.59 -9.25
C GLN A 38 -5.53 55.34 -9.94
N CYS A 39 -6.15 55.49 -11.11
CA CYS A 39 -6.61 54.37 -11.93
C CYS A 39 -5.44 53.46 -12.31
N GLU A 40 -4.35 54.02 -12.83
CA GLU A 40 -3.15 53.26 -13.19
C GLU A 40 -2.52 52.55 -11.98
N ALA A 41 -2.55 53.15 -10.79
CA ALA A 41 -2.06 52.52 -9.57
C ALA A 41 -2.97 51.36 -9.13
N ALA A 42 -4.29 51.56 -9.19
CA ALA A 42 -5.28 50.53 -8.86
C ALA A 42 -5.19 49.35 -9.84
N ASP A 43 -5.11 49.62 -11.14
CA ASP A 43 -5.00 48.59 -12.17
C ASP A 43 -3.74 47.74 -11.99
N ARG A 44 -2.60 48.37 -11.66
CA ARG A 44 -1.37 47.64 -11.33
C ARG A 44 -1.51 46.78 -10.09
N ALA A 45 -2.14 47.30 -9.03
CA ALA A 45 -2.34 46.53 -7.81
C ALA A 45 -3.26 45.31 -8.05
N VAL A 46 -4.31 45.48 -8.86
CA VAL A 46 -5.20 44.37 -9.24
C VAL A 46 -4.46 43.35 -10.10
N ALA A 47 -3.66 43.79 -11.06
CA ALA A 47 -2.87 42.88 -11.90
C ALA A 47 -1.86 42.07 -11.07
N GLU A 48 -1.19 42.69 -10.12
CA GLU A 48 -0.25 42.02 -9.21
C GLU A 48 -0.96 40.99 -8.32
N ALA A 49 -2.10 41.36 -7.73
CA ALA A 49 -2.89 40.44 -6.92
C ALA A 49 -3.43 39.26 -7.73
N ALA A 50 -3.85 39.48 -8.99
CA ALA A 50 -4.30 38.44 -9.88
C ALA A 50 -3.17 37.46 -10.23
N ALA A 51 -1.94 37.96 -10.46
CA ALA A 51 -0.78 37.12 -10.69
C ALA A 51 -0.45 36.26 -9.46
N GLN A 52 -0.44 36.85 -8.26
CA GLN A 52 -0.20 36.11 -7.01
C GLN A 52 -1.26 35.03 -6.77
N LEU A 53 -2.53 35.31 -7.08
CA LEU A 53 -3.60 34.33 -6.98
C LEU A 53 -3.37 33.17 -7.94
N GLN A 54 -3.01 33.46 -9.19
CA GLN A 54 -2.74 32.43 -10.19
C GLN A 54 -1.57 31.52 -9.78
N ASP A 55 -0.48 32.10 -9.26
CA ASP A 55 0.66 31.35 -8.75
C ASP A 55 0.26 30.45 -7.57
N ALA A 56 -0.50 30.99 -6.61
CA ALA A 56 -0.98 30.24 -5.46
C ALA A 56 -1.94 29.09 -5.87
N GLU A 57 -2.79 29.31 -6.87
CA GLU A 57 -3.65 28.26 -7.43
C GLU A 57 -2.84 27.14 -8.09
N MET A 58 -1.79 27.50 -8.84
CA MET A 58 -0.88 26.51 -9.43
C MET A 58 -0.15 25.70 -8.36
N GLU A 59 0.36 26.35 -7.32
CA GLU A 59 1.01 25.67 -6.19
C GLU A 59 0.04 24.73 -5.46
N LEU A 60 -1.21 25.16 -5.27
CA LEU A 60 -2.26 24.34 -4.65
C LEU A 60 -2.56 23.08 -5.49
N VAL A 61 -2.65 23.22 -6.81
CA VAL A 61 -2.86 22.07 -7.71
C VAL A 61 -1.68 21.11 -7.62
N ALA A 62 -0.44 21.61 -7.71
CA ALA A 62 0.75 20.78 -7.59
C ALA A 62 0.84 20.05 -6.24
N ALA A 63 0.50 20.73 -5.15
CA ALA A 63 0.46 20.15 -3.82
C ALA A 63 -0.61 19.04 -3.71
N ARG A 64 -1.80 19.26 -4.28
CA ARG A 64 -2.87 18.24 -4.33
C ARG A 64 -2.46 17.02 -5.14
N GLU A 65 -1.87 17.21 -6.31
CA GLU A 65 -1.37 16.10 -7.13
C GLU A 65 -0.29 15.30 -6.41
N GLN A 66 0.58 15.96 -5.65
CA GLN A 66 1.59 15.29 -4.85
C GLN A 66 0.95 14.49 -3.70
N GLN A 67 -0.05 15.07 -3.03
CA GLN A 67 -0.81 14.39 -1.98
C GLN A 67 -1.51 13.14 -2.52
N GLU A 68 -2.24 13.26 -3.64
CA GLU A 68 -2.95 12.14 -4.26
C GLU A 68 -2.00 10.99 -4.65
N ARG A 69 -0.81 11.32 -5.18
CA ARG A 69 0.22 10.34 -5.48
C ARG A 69 0.71 9.61 -4.23
N VAL A 70 0.98 10.34 -3.14
CA VAL A 70 1.40 9.75 -1.86
C VAL A 70 0.29 8.87 -1.27
N ASP A 71 -0.95 9.33 -1.27
CA ASP A 71 -2.09 8.59 -0.74
C ASP A 71 -2.32 7.29 -1.53
N ALA A 72 -2.19 7.34 -2.86
CA ALA A 72 -2.25 6.16 -3.71
C ALA A 72 -1.12 5.16 -3.41
N GLU A 73 0.13 5.64 -3.23
CA GLU A 73 1.26 4.79 -2.85
C GLU A 73 1.07 4.16 -1.47
N VAL A 74 0.59 4.92 -0.48
CA VAL A 74 0.28 4.41 0.86
C VAL A 74 -0.79 3.32 0.79
N ALA A 75 -1.87 3.56 0.05
CA ALA A 75 -2.93 2.56 -0.13
C ALA A 75 -2.39 1.28 -0.78
N HIS A 76 -1.53 1.42 -1.78
CA HIS A 76 -0.89 0.30 -2.46
C HIS A 76 0.02 -0.52 -1.52
N LEU A 77 0.93 0.16 -0.80
CA LEU A 77 1.82 -0.48 0.16
C LEU A 77 1.06 -1.14 1.31
N TRP A 78 -0.04 -0.53 1.78
CA TRP A 78 -0.91 -1.11 2.81
C TRP A 78 -1.59 -2.39 2.32
N GLN A 79 -2.08 -2.40 1.08
CA GLN A 79 -2.65 -3.60 0.47
C GLN A 79 -1.60 -4.71 0.30
N GLN A 80 -0.39 -4.37 -0.13
CA GLN A 80 0.72 -5.31 -0.20
C GLN A 80 1.04 -5.88 1.19
N ALA A 81 1.12 -5.04 2.22
CA ALA A 81 1.33 -5.47 3.60
C ALA A 81 0.23 -6.41 4.10
N ARG A 82 -1.04 -6.10 3.84
CA ARG A 82 -2.17 -7.00 4.18
C ARG A 82 -2.04 -8.36 3.49
N SER A 83 -1.66 -8.37 2.21
CA SER A 83 -1.50 -9.60 1.43
C SER A 83 -0.33 -10.46 1.92
N ARG A 84 0.83 -9.85 2.23
CA ARG A 84 2.06 -10.56 2.64
C ARG A 84 1.99 -11.04 4.09
N LEU A 85 1.40 -10.25 4.99
CA LEU A 85 1.33 -10.57 6.42
C LEU A 85 0.08 -11.38 6.81
N GLY A 86 -0.86 -11.60 5.89
CA GLY A 86 -2.07 -12.41 6.13
C GLY A 86 -3.04 -11.83 7.16
N VAL A 87 -2.82 -10.60 7.64
CA VAL A 87 -3.65 -9.95 8.66
C VAL A 87 -4.88 -9.33 7.99
N ARG A 88 -5.87 -10.17 7.71
CA ARG A 88 -7.17 -9.75 7.15
C ARG A 88 -7.92 -8.75 8.05
N ARG A 89 -7.48 -8.59 9.31
CA ARG A 89 -8.00 -7.63 10.31
C ARG A 89 -7.27 -6.27 10.35
N LEU A 90 -6.21 -6.06 9.56
CA LEU A 90 -5.69 -4.70 9.37
C LEU A 90 -6.80 -3.89 8.70
N GLY A 91 -7.34 -2.89 9.40
CA GLY A 91 -8.38 -1.98 8.90
C GLY A 91 -7.93 -1.17 7.67
N GLY A 92 -8.67 -0.12 7.30
CA GLY A 92 -8.26 0.77 6.21
C GLY A 92 -6.85 1.37 6.41
N PRO A 93 -6.21 1.86 5.34
CA PRO A 93 -4.95 2.58 5.47
C PRO A 93 -5.11 3.76 6.44
N PRO A 94 -4.06 4.12 7.20
CA PRO A 94 -4.12 5.24 8.14
C PRO A 94 -4.41 6.55 7.39
N ALA A 95 -5.30 7.37 7.95
CA ALA A 95 -5.59 8.70 7.41
C ALA A 95 -4.45 9.69 7.74
N PRO A 96 -4.22 10.71 6.89
CA PRO A 96 -3.23 11.74 7.16
C PRO A 96 -3.57 12.48 8.47
N ALA A 97 -2.58 12.61 9.35
CA ALA A 97 -2.72 13.33 10.61
C ALA A 97 -2.32 14.80 10.43
N ASN A 98 -3.25 15.72 10.67
CA ASN A 98 -2.99 17.15 10.63
C ASN A 98 -2.10 17.55 11.83
N GLY A 99 -1.03 18.32 11.60
CA GLY A 99 -0.20 18.91 12.66
C GLY A 99 1.08 18.15 13.03
N VAL A 100 1.43 17.08 12.32
CA VAL A 100 2.77 16.48 12.43
C VAL A 100 3.75 17.30 11.59
N ALA A 101 4.94 17.55 12.13
CA ALA A 101 5.99 18.30 11.43
C ALA A 101 6.18 17.76 10.00
N ALA A 102 6.14 18.68 9.02
CA ALA A 102 6.24 18.38 7.59
C ALA A 102 7.55 17.61 7.32
N THR A 103 7.43 16.29 7.32
CA THR A 103 8.53 15.38 7.00
C THR A 103 8.30 14.93 5.58
N ASP A 104 9.35 15.00 4.76
CA ASP A 104 9.27 14.57 3.35
C ASP A 104 8.77 13.12 3.27
N PRO A 105 7.62 12.87 2.59
CA PRO A 105 7.03 11.54 2.51
C PRO A 105 7.85 10.57 1.66
N VAL A 106 8.62 11.05 0.69
CA VAL A 106 9.36 10.23 -0.28
C VAL A 106 10.35 9.26 0.41
N PRO A 107 11.27 9.71 1.28
CA PRO A 107 12.20 8.81 1.97
C PRO A 107 11.49 7.85 2.93
N MET A 108 10.35 8.25 3.52
CA MET A 108 9.57 7.37 4.38
C MET A 108 8.93 6.23 3.60
N LEU A 109 8.30 6.54 2.46
CA LEU A 109 7.71 5.52 1.57
C LEU A 109 8.76 4.56 1.03
N ALA A 110 9.95 5.06 0.68
CA ALA A 110 11.08 4.23 0.26
C ALA A 110 11.50 3.26 1.37
N LYS A 111 11.63 3.74 2.60
CA LYS A 111 11.98 2.90 3.76
C LYS A 111 10.93 1.85 4.06
N VAL A 112 9.64 2.19 3.97
CA VAL A 112 8.54 1.23 4.16
C VAL A 112 8.59 0.14 3.08
N ARG A 113 8.83 0.52 1.83
CA ARG A 113 8.96 -0.43 0.71
C ARG A 113 10.10 -1.42 0.93
N ASP A 114 11.27 -0.92 1.31
CA ASP A 114 12.42 -1.77 1.62
C ASP A 114 12.14 -2.71 2.82
N LEU A 115 11.49 -2.22 3.88
CA LEU A 115 11.05 -3.08 4.98
C LEU A 115 10.05 -4.15 4.53
N LEU A 116 9.13 -3.79 3.64
CA LEU A 116 8.13 -4.71 3.13
C LEU A 116 8.73 -5.76 2.19
N ASP A 117 9.75 -5.38 1.41
CA ASP A 117 10.50 -6.29 0.55
C ASP A 117 11.35 -7.25 1.36
N ARG A 118 11.95 -6.78 2.46
CA ARG A 118 12.63 -7.66 3.43
C ARG A 118 11.66 -8.61 4.14
N ALA A 119 10.48 -8.15 4.53
CA ALA A 119 9.45 -8.99 5.15
C ALA A 119 8.79 -9.98 4.17
N GLY A 120 8.80 -9.64 2.87
CA GLY A 120 8.22 -10.45 1.79
C GLY A 120 9.15 -11.49 1.21
N GLN A 121 10.42 -11.57 1.63
CA GLN A 121 11.29 -12.68 1.24
C GLN A 121 10.72 -13.96 1.86
N PRO A 122 10.29 -14.95 1.06
CA PRO A 122 9.87 -16.24 1.57
C PRO A 122 11.11 -16.89 2.18
N GLY A 123 11.29 -16.72 3.49
CA GLY A 123 12.38 -17.36 4.21
C GLY A 123 12.29 -18.87 4.01
N GLU A 124 13.42 -19.49 3.66
CA GLU A 124 13.55 -20.95 3.73
C GLU A 124 13.05 -21.41 5.11
N LEU A 125 12.21 -22.45 5.13
CA LEU A 125 11.64 -23.00 6.36
C LEU A 125 12.76 -23.19 7.40
N PRO A 126 12.65 -22.58 8.59
CA PRO A 126 13.68 -22.74 9.61
C PRO A 126 13.89 -24.22 9.91
N SER A 127 15.14 -24.65 10.04
CA SER A 127 15.52 -26.05 10.31
C SER A 127 14.85 -26.64 11.57
N SER A 128 14.29 -25.78 12.42
CA SER A 128 13.45 -26.12 13.57
C SER A 128 12.13 -26.81 13.21
N VAL A 129 11.67 -26.76 11.95
CA VAL A 129 10.43 -27.43 11.49
C VAL A 129 10.70 -28.86 11.01
N ASN A 130 11.95 -29.24 10.76
CA ASN A 130 12.35 -30.62 10.44
C ASN A 130 11.86 -31.67 11.45
N PRO A 131 12.01 -31.49 12.78
CA PRO A 131 11.54 -32.50 13.73
C PRO A 131 10.03 -32.70 13.69
N LEU A 132 9.25 -31.65 13.38
CA LEU A 132 7.79 -31.72 13.30
C LEU A 132 7.33 -32.43 12.02
N LEU A 133 8.07 -32.22 10.91
CA LEU A 133 7.90 -32.97 9.67
C LEU A 133 8.27 -34.44 9.83
N VAL A 134 9.36 -34.73 10.54
CA VAL A 134 9.76 -36.10 10.91
C VAL A 134 8.67 -36.77 11.76
N LEU A 135 8.13 -36.08 12.76
CA LEU A 135 7.09 -36.61 13.64
C LEU A 135 5.79 -36.90 12.87
N CYS A 136 5.45 -36.06 11.88
CA CYS A 136 4.32 -36.30 10.99
C CYS A 136 4.55 -37.51 10.07
N GLY A 137 5.75 -37.65 9.50
CA GLY A 137 6.13 -38.84 8.72
C GLY A 137 6.11 -40.14 9.54
N VAL A 138 6.61 -40.08 10.78
CA VAL A 138 6.57 -41.21 11.73
C VAL A 138 5.13 -41.56 12.10
N ALA A 139 4.28 -40.58 12.39
CA ALA A 139 2.86 -40.82 12.70
C ALA A 139 2.12 -41.46 11.52
N GLY A 140 2.39 -41.02 10.29
CA GLY A 140 1.85 -41.64 9.07
C GLY A 140 2.29 -43.08 8.88
N ALA A 141 3.57 -43.38 9.14
CA ALA A 141 4.11 -44.74 9.06
C ALA A 141 3.53 -45.67 10.14
N VAL A 142 3.38 -45.18 11.38
CA VAL A 142 2.77 -45.93 12.49
C VAL A 142 1.30 -46.23 12.22
N LEU A 143 0.53 -45.27 11.70
CA LEU A 143 -0.87 -45.49 11.30
C LEU A 143 -1.00 -46.52 10.18
N ALA A 144 -0.13 -46.44 9.15
CA ALA A 144 -0.11 -47.40 8.06
C ALA A 144 0.26 -48.82 8.53
N TYR A 145 1.23 -48.93 9.45
CA TYR A 145 1.60 -50.20 10.07
C TYR A 145 0.45 -50.78 10.92
N GLY A 146 -0.22 -49.95 11.72
CA GLY A 146 -1.38 -50.35 12.51
C GLY A 146 -2.53 -50.87 11.66
N LEU A 147 -2.83 -50.20 10.53
CA LEU A 147 -3.84 -50.66 9.57
C LEU A 147 -3.42 -51.97 8.88
N GLY A 148 -2.14 -52.13 8.53
CA GLY A 148 -1.60 -53.36 7.95
C GLY A 148 -1.61 -54.54 8.95
N ALA A 149 -1.32 -54.29 10.22
CA ALA A 149 -1.39 -55.28 11.29
C ALA A 149 -2.85 -55.68 11.59
N GLY A 150 -3.77 -54.71 11.61
CA GLY A 150 -5.22 -54.97 11.74
C GLY A 150 -5.77 -55.79 10.58
N ALA A 151 -5.36 -55.51 9.34
CA ALA A 151 -5.72 -56.31 8.18
C ALA A 151 -5.18 -57.74 8.28
N ARG A 152 -3.93 -57.93 8.73
CA ARG A 152 -3.37 -59.28 8.97
C ARG A 152 -4.10 -60.03 10.07
N ALA A 153 -4.46 -59.37 11.17
CA ALA A 153 -5.22 -59.99 12.27
C ALA A 153 -6.62 -60.43 11.83
N LEU A 154 -7.30 -59.63 11.00
CA LEU A 154 -8.61 -59.99 10.43
C LEU A 154 -8.51 -61.09 9.36
N GLY A 155 -7.40 -61.17 8.62
CA GLY A 155 -7.14 -62.21 7.62
C GLY A 155 -6.88 -63.60 8.21
N VAL A 156 -6.33 -63.70 9.42
CA VAL A 156 -6.13 -64.99 10.12
C VAL A 156 -7.46 -65.59 10.62
N GLY A 157 -8.49 -64.76 10.82
CA GLY A 157 -9.82 -65.19 11.25
C GLY A 157 -10.73 -65.73 10.13
N TYR A 158 -10.46 -65.39 8.87
CA TYR A 158 -11.24 -65.81 7.70
C TYR A 158 -10.39 -66.69 6.79
N GLY A 159 -10.26 -67.98 7.11
CA GLY A 159 -9.51 -68.94 6.31
C GLY A 159 -10.07 -69.14 4.90
N GLY A 160 -9.22 -69.05 3.88
CA GLY A 160 -9.53 -69.23 2.46
C GLY A 160 -8.57 -68.46 1.55
N ASP A 161 -8.76 -68.52 0.22
CA ASP A 161 -7.91 -67.92 -0.84
C ASP A 161 -7.58 -66.41 -0.64
N LEU A 162 -8.27 -65.72 0.28
CA LEU A 162 -7.94 -64.37 0.77
C LEU A 162 -6.60 -64.31 1.54
N ALA A 163 -6.14 -65.42 2.12
CA ALA A 163 -4.86 -65.50 2.84
C ALA A 163 -3.65 -65.27 1.92
N VAL A 164 -3.80 -65.51 0.61
CA VAL A 164 -2.74 -65.31 -0.38
C VAL A 164 -2.76 -63.88 -0.96
N GLY A 165 -3.93 -63.25 -1.05
CA GLY A 165 -4.09 -61.87 -1.59
C GLY A 165 -3.93 -60.75 -0.56
N MET A 166 -4.26 -60.99 0.70
CA MET A 166 -4.16 -60.02 1.80
C MET A 166 -2.74 -59.52 2.09
N PRO A 167 -1.66 -60.32 1.98
CA PRO A 167 -0.29 -59.84 2.15
C PRO A 167 0.10 -58.82 1.07
N VAL A 168 -0.40 -58.99 -0.15
CA VAL A 168 -0.13 -58.09 -1.29
C VAL A 168 -0.86 -56.76 -1.10
N LEU A 169 -2.13 -56.80 -0.68
CA LEU A 169 -2.88 -55.58 -0.32
C LEU A 169 -2.25 -54.84 0.86
N ALA A 170 -1.78 -55.57 1.88
CA ALA A 170 -1.05 -54.98 2.99
C ALA A 170 0.26 -54.32 2.54
N LEU A 171 0.96 -54.90 1.57
CA LEU A 171 2.15 -54.33 0.93
C LEU A 171 1.82 -53.06 0.14
N VAL A 172 0.74 -53.06 -0.64
CA VAL A 172 0.30 -51.89 -1.41
C VAL A 172 -0.12 -50.75 -0.47
N VAL A 173 -0.84 -51.06 0.61
CA VAL A 173 -1.29 -50.07 1.62
C VAL A 173 -0.11 -49.53 2.43
N THR A 174 0.88 -50.36 2.79
CA THR A 174 2.11 -49.90 3.46
C THR A 174 3.00 -49.08 2.52
N LEU A 175 3.01 -49.36 1.21
CA LEU A 175 3.73 -48.58 0.21
C LEU A 175 3.04 -47.22 -0.08
N LEU A 176 1.72 -47.12 0.11
CA LEU A 176 0.94 -45.89 -0.02
C LEU A 176 0.92 -45.03 1.26
N GLY A 177 1.29 -45.59 2.42
CA GLY A 177 1.36 -44.87 3.70
C GLY A 177 2.18 -43.55 3.66
N PRO A 178 3.36 -43.53 3.04
CA PRO A 178 4.14 -42.30 2.87
C PRO A 178 3.45 -41.21 2.03
N LEU A 179 2.57 -41.60 1.10
CA LEU A 179 1.79 -40.65 0.27
C LEU A 179 0.64 -40.03 1.06
N ILE A 180 0.07 -40.74 2.04
CA ILE A 180 -0.99 -40.20 2.91
C ILE A 180 -0.43 -39.14 3.86
N GLY A 181 0.81 -39.33 4.35
CA GLY A 181 1.51 -38.34 5.19
C GLY A 181 1.85 -37.02 4.48
N LEU A 182 1.81 -37.03 3.15
CA LEU A 182 2.05 -35.84 2.31
C LEU A 182 0.86 -34.86 2.34
N ALA A 183 -0.36 -35.34 2.59
CA ALA A 183 -1.56 -34.51 2.66
C ALA A 183 -1.55 -33.50 3.85
N PRO A 184 -1.29 -33.91 5.11
CA PRO A 184 -1.19 -32.95 6.21
C PRO A 184 0.04 -32.05 6.08
N ALA A 185 1.16 -32.54 5.54
CA ALA A 185 2.34 -31.72 5.25
C ALA A 185 2.02 -30.62 4.21
N ARG A 186 1.26 -30.96 3.17
CA ARG A 186 0.76 -30.00 2.17
C ARG A 186 -0.24 -29.01 2.76
N MET A 187 -1.14 -29.46 3.62
CA MET A 187 -2.11 -28.60 4.30
C MET A 187 -1.44 -27.63 5.29
N LEU A 188 -0.34 -28.03 5.95
CA LEU A 188 0.47 -27.13 6.79
C LEU A 188 1.27 -26.12 5.96
N ALA A 189 1.79 -26.53 4.80
CA ALA A 189 2.52 -25.66 3.87
C ALA A 189 1.59 -24.63 3.22
N ASP A 190 0.39 -25.05 2.77
CA ASP A 190 -0.62 -24.16 2.19
C ASP A 190 -1.13 -23.13 3.22
N ARG A 191 -1.26 -23.52 4.50
CA ARG A 191 -1.62 -22.59 5.59
C ARG A 191 -0.53 -21.58 5.93
N ARG A 192 0.72 -21.79 5.51
CA ARG A 192 1.85 -20.89 5.80
C ARG A 192 2.42 -20.20 4.57
N HIS A 193 1.75 -20.30 3.41
CA HIS A 193 2.17 -19.65 2.15
C HIS A 193 3.64 -19.89 1.78
N ALA A 194 4.20 -21.04 2.17
CA ALA A 194 5.56 -21.43 1.83
C ALA A 194 5.51 -22.43 0.67
N MET A 195 6.18 -22.12 -0.44
CA MET A 195 6.34 -23.10 -1.52
C MET A 195 7.11 -24.31 -0.99
N LEU A 196 6.52 -25.49 -1.14
CA LEU A 196 7.16 -26.77 -0.87
C LEU A 196 8.38 -26.92 -1.80
N GLY A 197 9.55 -26.50 -1.33
CA GLY A 197 10.80 -26.79 -2.00
C GLY A 197 11.04 -28.30 -2.10
N PRO A 198 11.90 -28.75 -3.03
CA PRO A 198 12.19 -30.18 -3.22
C PRO A 198 12.81 -30.85 -1.99
N ARG A 199 13.51 -30.09 -1.13
CA ARG A 199 14.19 -30.60 0.08
C ARG A 199 13.24 -31.17 1.16
N PRO A 200 12.21 -30.46 1.64
CA PRO A 200 11.28 -31.01 2.65
C PRO A 200 10.49 -32.23 2.15
N ILE A 201 10.20 -32.31 0.84
CA ILE A 201 9.58 -33.50 0.24
C ILE A 201 10.50 -34.72 0.41
N ILE A 202 11.79 -34.58 0.12
CA ILE A 202 12.78 -35.66 0.26
C ILE A 202 12.93 -36.10 1.72
N VAL A 203 12.88 -35.16 2.69
CA VAL A 203 13.01 -35.49 4.12
C VAL A 203 11.80 -36.29 4.61
N VAL A 204 10.57 -35.90 4.26
CA VAL A 204 9.37 -36.63 4.65
C VAL A 204 9.33 -38.01 3.99
N LEU A 205 9.67 -38.10 2.70
CA LEU A 205 9.75 -39.38 1.99
C LEU A 205 10.83 -40.29 2.58
N GLY A 206 12.02 -39.75 2.84
CA GLY A 206 13.13 -40.49 3.44
C GLY A 206 12.80 -41.01 4.83
N ALA A 207 12.25 -40.16 5.71
CA ALA A 207 11.86 -40.57 7.05
C ALA A 207 10.72 -41.61 7.02
N GLY A 208 9.71 -41.42 6.15
CA GLY A 208 8.62 -42.37 5.96
C GLY A 208 9.14 -43.74 5.51
N VAL A 209 9.98 -43.78 4.47
CA VAL A 209 10.56 -45.02 3.93
C VAL A 209 11.45 -45.73 4.96
N ILE A 210 12.34 -45.00 5.65
CA ILE A 210 13.20 -45.58 6.69
C ILE A 210 12.36 -46.18 7.81
N THR A 211 11.31 -45.48 8.26
CA THR A 211 10.43 -45.97 9.34
C THR A 211 9.67 -47.23 8.90
N THR A 212 9.17 -47.27 7.66
CA THR A 212 8.51 -48.45 7.10
C THR A 212 9.45 -49.64 6.96
N VAL A 213 10.69 -49.43 6.51
CA VAL A 213 11.73 -50.48 6.45
C VAL A 213 12.04 -50.98 7.85
N LEU A 214 12.23 -50.09 8.82
CA LEU A 214 12.56 -50.45 10.19
C LEU A 214 11.46 -51.33 10.82
N LEU A 215 10.20 -50.91 10.68
CA LEU A 215 9.04 -51.67 11.17
C LEU A 215 8.88 -53.03 10.48
N LEU A 216 9.16 -53.12 9.18
CA LEU A 216 9.15 -54.39 8.45
C LEU A 216 10.33 -55.31 8.83
N THR A 217 11.47 -54.76 9.25
CA THR A 217 12.63 -55.54 9.70
C THR A 217 12.53 -56.00 11.15
N LEU A 218 11.94 -55.19 12.04
CA LEU A 218 11.75 -55.55 13.45
C LEU A 218 10.47 -56.36 13.70
N GLY A 219 9.43 -56.18 12.88
CA GLY A 219 8.15 -56.89 12.99
C GLY A 219 8.09 -58.21 12.21
N ARG A 220 9.23 -58.69 11.70
CA ARG A 220 9.38 -59.97 11.02
C ARG A 220 9.84 -61.04 12.01
#